data_AF-A0A846YBQ3-F1
#
_entry.id   AF-A0A846YBQ3-F1
#
_cell.length_a   1.000
_cell.length_b   1.000
_cell.length_c   1.000
_cell.angle_alpha   90.00
_cell.angle_beta   90.00
_cell.angle_gamma   90.00
#
_symmetry.space_group_name_H-M   'P 1'
#
loop_
_entity.id
_entity.type
_entity.pdbx_description
1 polymer ?
#
loop_
_entity_poly.entity_id
_entity_poly.type
_entity_poly.pdbx_seq_one_letter_code
_entity_poly.pdbx_strand_id
1 'polypeptide(L)'
;MGTALLYGFGTAIPLVIGAAIGLRTTLPKPLLASLMAFGAGTMIAAVSNELFEPAFLQAGAVTAGAALFLGAAVYVVANRFLERQGGGAAVGWALMLGTVLDGVPENTALGVTLGSGGGLALLVAIAVGNVPEAIGGSALLRRDRDVSTRKAFGLWVSTGVVLVVVTVAGHMLAEHLGATPISAIQAFAGGATVAVLADSLMPEAYREGGWWVGIATAAGFLVAFLLG
;
A
#
# COMPACT_ATOMS: atom_id res chain seq x y z
N MET A 1 -17.70 -14.68 7.29
CA MET A 1 -16.49 -15.22 7.99
C MET A 1 -15.52 -15.91 7.01
N GLY A 2 -15.84 -17.08 6.44
CA GLY A 2 -14.91 -17.79 5.54
C GLY A 2 -14.44 -16.99 4.33
N THR A 3 -15.35 -16.27 3.67
CA THR A 3 -15.03 -15.39 2.53
C THR A 3 -14.10 -14.24 2.93
N ALA A 4 -14.33 -13.59 4.07
CA ALA A 4 -13.47 -12.50 4.54
C ALA A 4 -12.04 -12.96 4.85
N LEU A 5 -11.87 -14.17 5.38
CA LEU A 5 -10.55 -14.77 5.56
C LEU A 5 -9.89 -15.06 4.21
N LEU A 6 -10.61 -15.65 3.25
CA LEU A 6 -10.08 -15.93 1.92
C LEU A 6 -9.56 -14.65 1.25
N TYR A 7 -10.33 -13.57 1.32
CA TYR A 7 -9.98 -12.29 0.71
C TYR A 7 -8.84 -11.59 1.47
N GLY A 8 -8.85 -11.61 2.80
CA GLY A 8 -7.71 -11.11 3.59
C GLY A 8 -6.42 -11.89 3.31
N PHE A 9 -6.49 -13.21 3.15
CA PHE A 9 -5.33 -13.99 2.71
C PHE A 9 -4.93 -13.68 1.27
N GLY A 10 -5.90 -13.38 0.40
CA GLY A 10 -5.63 -12.98 -0.98
C GLY A 10 -4.87 -11.67 -1.10
N THR A 11 -4.98 -10.74 -0.13
CA THR A 11 -4.16 -9.51 -0.09
C THR A 11 -2.82 -9.75 0.62
N ALA A 12 -2.80 -10.54 1.69
CA ALA A 12 -1.61 -10.78 2.51
C ALA A 12 -0.60 -11.76 1.91
N ILE A 13 -1.03 -12.78 1.17
CA ILE A 13 -0.14 -13.76 0.55
C ILE A 13 0.77 -13.10 -0.51
N PRO A 14 0.25 -12.32 -1.47
CA PRO A 14 1.08 -11.58 -2.43
C PRO A 14 2.09 -10.67 -1.75
N LEU A 15 1.68 -9.97 -0.69
CA LEU A 15 2.56 -9.13 0.12
C LEU A 15 3.73 -9.94 0.71
N VAL A 16 3.45 -11.06 1.39
CA VAL A 16 4.47 -11.90 2.01
C VAL A 16 5.38 -12.56 0.96
N ILE A 17 4.84 -12.95 -0.20
CA ILE A 17 5.63 -13.47 -1.33
C ILE A 17 6.55 -12.39 -1.87
N GLY A 18 6.05 -11.18 -2.11
CA GLY A 18 6.86 -10.04 -2.55
C GLY A 18 7.99 -9.74 -1.57
N ALA A 19 7.68 -9.77 -0.27
CA ALA A 19 8.69 -9.59 0.77
C ALA A 19 9.75 -10.69 0.76
N ALA A 20 9.35 -11.96 0.62
CA ALA A 20 10.28 -13.08 0.51
C ALA A 20 11.21 -12.94 -0.71
N ILE A 21 10.69 -12.49 -1.84
CA ILE A 21 11.46 -12.21 -3.06
C ILE A 21 12.46 -11.08 -2.82
N GLY A 22 12.02 -9.93 -2.29
CA GLY A 22 12.90 -8.79 -2.03
C GLY A 22 14.01 -9.09 -1.01
N LEU A 23 13.72 -9.93 -0.02
CA LEU A 23 14.68 -10.36 1.00
C LEU A 23 15.66 -11.43 0.52
N ARG A 24 15.28 -12.30 -0.43
CA ARG A 24 16.15 -13.41 -0.89
C ARG A 24 16.89 -13.10 -2.18
N THR A 25 16.29 -12.32 -3.06
CA THR A 25 16.80 -12.10 -4.42
C THR A 25 17.41 -10.71 -4.56
N THR A 26 18.66 -10.63 -5.02
CA THR A 26 19.30 -9.35 -5.38
C THR A 26 18.92 -9.00 -6.80
N LEU A 27 17.87 -8.19 -6.96
CA LEU A 27 17.45 -7.71 -8.28
C LEU A 27 18.43 -6.63 -8.80
N PRO A 28 18.70 -6.59 -10.11
CA PRO A 28 19.40 -5.46 -10.73
C PRO A 28 18.69 -4.15 -10.41
N LYS A 29 19.45 -3.09 -10.10
CA LYS A 29 18.89 -1.76 -9.76
C LYS A 29 17.84 -1.26 -10.75
N PRO A 30 18.03 -1.38 -12.09
CA PRO A 30 17.00 -0.98 -13.05
C PRO A 30 15.70 -1.77 -12.93
N LEU A 31 15.78 -3.07 -12.63
CA LEU A 31 14.61 -3.92 -12.49
C LEU A 31 13.83 -3.58 -11.21
N LEU A 32 14.55 -3.41 -10.10
CA LEU A 32 13.94 -2.99 -8.84
C LEU A 32 13.24 -1.63 -9.00
N ALA A 33 13.91 -0.67 -9.63
CA ALA A 33 13.35 0.64 -9.90
C ALA A 33 12.12 0.59 -10.81
N SER A 34 12.14 -0.22 -11.87
CA SER A 34 10.97 -0.43 -12.73
C SER A 34 9.80 -1.05 -11.99
N LEU A 35 10.04 -2.00 -11.07
CA LEU A 35 8.98 -2.56 -10.22
C LEU A 35 8.40 -1.49 -9.29
N MET A 36 9.25 -0.71 -8.62
CA MET A 36 8.80 0.40 -7.75
C MET A 36 8.03 1.45 -8.54
N ALA A 37 8.48 1.78 -9.76
CA ALA A 37 7.81 2.70 -10.67
C ALA A 37 6.43 2.19 -11.09
N PHE A 38 6.34 0.90 -11.42
CA PHE A 38 5.08 0.23 -11.71
C PHE A 38 4.14 0.28 -10.52
N GLY A 39 4.62 -0.04 -9.31
CA GLY A 39 3.86 0.09 -8.06
C GLY A 39 3.38 1.52 -7.82
N ALA A 40 4.21 2.53 -8.11
CA ALA A 40 3.80 3.92 -8.01
C ALA A 40 2.64 4.24 -8.95
N GLY A 41 2.67 3.71 -10.18
CA GLY A 41 1.58 3.83 -11.14
C GLY A 41 0.28 3.19 -10.64
N THR A 42 0.36 1.97 -10.10
CA THR A 42 -0.82 1.26 -9.58
C THR A 42 -1.45 2.03 -8.41
N MET A 43 -0.63 2.57 -7.52
CA MET A 43 -1.09 3.37 -6.39
C MET A 43 -1.74 4.70 -6.81
N ILE A 44 -1.25 5.38 -7.85
CA ILE A 44 -1.90 6.59 -8.37
C ILE A 44 -3.34 6.28 -8.83
N ALA A 45 -3.53 5.16 -9.53
CA ALA A 45 -4.86 4.73 -9.98
C ALA A 45 -5.75 4.37 -8.77
N ALA A 46 -5.23 3.60 -7.81
CA ALA A 46 -5.96 3.20 -6.61
C ALA A 46 -6.38 4.41 -5.76
N VAL A 47 -5.47 5.35 -5.51
CA VAL A 47 -5.77 6.62 -4.80
C VAL A 47 -6.89 7.38 -5.49
N SER A 48 -6.83 7.49 -6.82
CA SER A 48 -7.78 8.29 -7.57
C SER A 48 -9.16 7.64 -7.57
N ASN A 49 -9.25 6.36 -7.97
CA ASN A 49 -10.52 5.72 -8.31
C ASN A 49 -11.14 4.91 -7.15
N GLU A 50 -10.32 4.34 -6.27
CA GLU A 50 -10.76 3.36 -5.27
C GLU A 50 -10.77 3.95 -3.85
N LEU A 51 -9.94 4.98 -3.60
CA LEU A 51 -9.80 5.61 -2.28
C LEU A 51 -10.46 6.99 -2.23
N PHE A 52 -9.94 7.96 -3.00
CA PHE A 52 -10.34 9.35 -2.83
C PHE A 52 -11.64 9.70 -3.56
N GLU A 53 -11.86 9.26 -4.81
CA GLU A 53 -13.10 9.55 -5.52
C GLU A 53 -14.35 9.02 -4.81
N PRO A 54 -14.42 7.73 -4.38
CA PRO A 54 -15.58 7.22 -3.64
C PRO A 54 -15.79 7.98 -2.33
N ALA A 55 -14.71 8.33 -1.64
CA ALA A 55 -14.78 9.10 -0.40
C ALA A 55 -15.26 10.54 -0.61
N PHE A 56 -14.82 11.17 -1.70
CA PHE A 56 -15.23 12.52 -2.08
C PHE A 56 -16.72 12.57 -2.43
N LEU A 57 -17.20 11.61 -3.22
CA LEU A 57 -18.61 11.52 -3.61
C LEU A 57 -19.52 11.23 -2.41
N GLN A 58 -19.06 10.40 -1.46
CA GLN A 58 -19.87 9.95 -0.33
C GLN A 58 -19.83 10.89 0.89
N ALA A 59 -18.66 11.46 1.23
CA ALA A 59 -18.46 12.27 2.44
C ALA A 59 -18.31 13.78 2.15
N GLY A 60 -18.19 14.15 0.86
CA GLY A 60 -18.01 15.53 0.42
C GLY A 60 -16.57 16.04 0.54
N ALA A 61 -16.30 17.15 -0.15
CA ALA A 61 -14.96 17.73 -0.29
C ALA A 61 -14.28 18.04 1.05
N VAL A 62 -15.02 18.56 2.03
CA VAL A 62 -14.45 18.97 3.33
C VAL A 62 -13.99 17.77 4.13
N THR A 63 -14.85 16.75 4.30
CA THR A 63 -14.53 15.56 5.10
C THR A 63 -13.45 14.73 4.43
N ALA A 64 -13.59 14.45 3.14
CA ALA A 64 -12.58 13.70 2.39
C ALA A 64 -11.25 14.45 2.32
N GLY A 65 -11.28 15.77 2.06
CA GLY A 65 -10.07 16.59 2.02
C GLY A 65 -9.35 16.65 3.38
N ALA A 66 -10.08 16.84 4.48
CA ALA A 66 -9.49 16.85 5.82
C ALA A 66 -8.87 15.48 6.17
N ALA A 67 -9.54 14.38 5.85
CA ALA A 67 -9.03 13.04 6.06
C ALA A 67 -7.77 12.77 5.21
N LEU A 68 -7.78 13.17 3.94
CA LEU A 68 -6.62 13.09 3.04
C LEU A 68 -5.40 13.82 3.63
N PHE A 69 -5.55 15.08 4.01
CA PHE A 69 -4.43 15.83 4.59
C PHE A 69 -3.97 15.24 5.92
N LEU A 70 -4.89 14.70 6.74
CA LEU A 70 -4.53 14.02 7.97
C LEU A 70 -3.70 12.76 7.71
N GLY A 71 -4.08 11.94 6.71
CA GLY A 71 -3.34 10.75 6.29
C GLY A 71 -1.94 11.08 5.80
N ALA A 72 -1.84 12.09 4.92
CA ALA A 72 -0.56 12.58 4.44
C ALA A 72 0.32 13.10 5.60
N ALA A 73 -0.25 13.87 6.52
CA ALA A 73 0.48 14.40 7.69
C ALA A 73 0.97 13.29 8.62
N VAL A 74 0.15 12.27 8.89
CA VAL A 74 0.56 11.11 9.71
C VAL A 74 1.71 10.38 9.05
N TYR A 75 1.64 10.13 7.74
CA TYR A 75 2.74 9.52 7.00
C TYR A 75 4.01 10.36 7.08
N VAL A 76 3.94 11.64 6.72
CA VAL A 76 5.11 12.54 6.69
C VAL A 76 5.77 12.64 8.07
N VAL A 77 4.99 12.79 9.15
CA VAL A 77 5.54 12.88 10.51
C VAL A 77 6.21 11.56 10.92
N ALA A 78 5.58 10.42 10.62
CA ALA A 78 6.14 9.12 10.95
C ALA A 78 7.38 8.80 10.09
N ASN A 79 7.36 9.11 8.79
CA ASN A 79 8.51 9.00 7.91
C ASN A 79 9.66 9.89 8.38
N ARG A 80 9.37 11.14 8.75
CA ARG A 80 10.38 12.07 9.29
C ARG A 80 11.03 11.57 10.58
N PHE A 81 10.28 10.86 11.42
CA PHE A 81 10.83 10.22 12.61
C PHE A 81 11.73 9.04 12.25
N LEU A 82 11.35 8.22 11.26
CA LEU A 82 12.17 7.13 10.74
C LEU A 82 13.46 7.62 10.09
N GLU A 83 13.42 8.67 9.27
CA GLU A 83 14.61 9.29 8.66
C GLU A 83 15.61 9.81 9.69
N ARG A 84 15.12 10.32 10.82
CA ARG A 84 15.99 10.82 11.90
C ARG A 84 16.71 9.70 12.65
N GLN A 85 16.16 8.50 12.64
CA GLN A 85 16.71 7.34 13.37
C GLN A 85 17.45 6.36 12.47
N GLY A 86 17.02 6.23 11.22
CA GLY A 86 17.54 5.27 10.25
C GLY A 86 18.41 5.96 9.21
N GLY A 87 19.64 5.49 9.04
CA GLY A 87 20.51 5.88 7.93
C GLY A 87 19.99 5.38 6.57
N GLY A 88 20.84 4.76 5.73
CA GLY A 88 20.47 4.33 4.36
C GLY A 88 19.28 3.37 4.22
N ALA A 89 18.70 2.88 5.32
CA ALA A 89 17.53 2.01 5.36
C ALA A 89 16.20 2.73 5.56
N ALA A 90 16.21 4.06 5.80
CA ALA A 90 15.01 4.86 6.05
C ALA A 90 13.92 4.62 4.99
N VAL A 91 14.31 4.55 3.71
CA VAL A 91 13.37 4.31 2.60
C VAL A 91 12.68 2.94 2.72
N GLY A 92 13.41 1.88 3.11
CA GLY A 92 12.81 0.55 3.30
C GLY A 92 11.77 0.53 4.43
N TRP A 93 12.06 1.24 5.52
CA TRP A 93 11.11 1.43 6.62
C TRP A 93 9.93 2.32 6.23
N ALA A 94 10.17 3.37 5.45
CA ALA A 94 9.15 4.28 4.96
C ALA A 94 8.16 3.59 4.02
N LEU A 95 8.64 2.68 3.16
CA LEU A 95 7.78 1.85 2.32
C LEU A 95 6.96 0.87 3.17
N MET A 96 7.58 0.20 4.15
CA MET A 96 6.83 -0.71 5.04
C MET A 96 5.77 0.01 5.86
N LEU A 97 6.07 1.23 6.34
CA LEU A 97 5.11 2.10 7.00
C LEU A 97 3.99 2.52 6.03
N GLY A 98 4.35 2.86 4.79
CA GLY A 98 3.41 3.15 3.71
C GLY A 98 2.40 2.03 3.56
N THR A 99 2.87 0.80 3.35
CA THR A 99 2.05 -0.41 3.17
C THR A 99 1.12 -0.71 4.36
N VAL A 100 1.48 -0.26 5.57
CA VAL A 100 0.59 -0.38 6.74
C VAL A 100 -0.49 0.71 6.70
N LEU A 101 -0.11 1.94 6.38
CA LEU A 101 -1.00 3.10 6.42
C LEU A 101 -2.03 3.11 5.28
N ASP A 102 -1.69 2.58 4.11
CA ASP A 102 -2.64 2.38 3.01
C ASP A 102 -3.37 1.03 3.07
N GLY A 103 -2.65 -0.02 3.47
CA GLY A 103 -3.17 -1.38 3.50
C GLY A 103 -4.30 -1.51 4.51
N VAL A 104 -4.25 -0.83 5.65
CA VAL A 104 -5.33 -0.87 6.64
C VAL A 104 -6.65 -0.34 6.04
N PRO A 105 -6.71 0.88 5.48
CA PRO A 105 -7.93 1.34 4.81
C PRO A 105 -8.36 0.50 3.60
N GLU A 106 -7.46 0.09 2.72
CA GLU A 106 -7.79 -0.74 1.55
C GLU A 106 -8.41 -2.07 1.96
N ASN A 107 -7.81 -2.74 2.95
CA ASN A 107 -8.33 -4.00 3.47
C ASN A 107 -9.63 -3.81 4.25
N THR A 108 -9.84 -2.66 4.88
CA THR A 108 -11.13 -2.30 5.49
C THR A 108 -12.21 -2.17 4.43
N ALA A 109 -11.95 -1.43 3.35
CA ALA A 109 -12.86 -1.26 2.22
C ALA A 109 -13.19 -2.60 1.54
N LEU A 110 -12.16 -3.45 1.36
CA LEU A 110 -12.35 -4.81 0.88
C LEU A 110 -13.27 -5.61 1.81
N GLY A 111 -13.06 -5.55 3.13
CA GLY A 111 -13.91 -6.22 4.10
C GLY A 111 -15.37 -5.81 4.03
N VAL A 112 -15.65 -4.50 3.90
CA VAL A 112 -17.00 -3.95 3.79
C VAL A 112 -17.69 -4.37 2.50
N THR A 113 -16.97 -4.35 1.37
CA THR A 113 -17.54 -4.64 0.04
C THR A 113 -17.92 -6.11 -0.16
N LEU A 114 -17.38 -7.03 0.64
CA LEU A 114 -17.74 -8.45 0.60
C LEU A 114 -19.23 -8.73 0.87
N GLY A 115 -19.92 -7.84 1.59
CA GLY A 115 -21.36 -8.00 1.88
C GLY A 115 -22.25 -7.89 0.64
N SER A 116 -21.81 -7.17 -0.40
CA SER A 116 -22.57 -6.94 -1.63
C SER A 116 -22.22 -7.91 -2.77
N GLY A 117 -21.38 -8.93 -2.50
CA GLY A 117 -20.92 -9.89 -3.52
C GLY A 117 -19.86 -9.34 -4.48
N GLY A 118 -19.42 -8.09 -4.28
CA GLY A 118 -18.29 -7.46 -4.96
C GLY A 118 -16.99 -7.62 -4.18
N GLY A 119 -15.86 -7.36 -4.83
CA GLY A 119 -14.55 -7.28 -4.16
C GLY A 119 -13.42 -8.04 -4.84
N LEU A 120 -13.69 -8.91 -5.82
CA LEU A 120 -12.62 -9.64 -6.52
C LEU A 120 -11.71 -8.70 -7.31
N ALA A 121 -12.29 -7.67 -7.97
CA ALA A 121 -11.54 -6.63 -8.65
C ALA A 121 -10.60 -5.88 -7.69
N LEU A 122 -11.16 -5.34 -6.60
CA LEU A 122 -10.41 -4.66 -5.53
C LEU A 122 -9.33 -5.57 -4.90
N LEU A 123 -9.65 -6.85 -4.65
CA LEU A 123 -8.67 -7.83 -4.16
C LEU A 123 -7.49 -7.97 -5.12
N VAL A 124 -7.76 -8.10 -6.42
CA VAL A 124 -6.72 -8.24 -7.44
C VAL A 124 -5.92 -6.94 -7.57
N ALA A 125 -6.55 -5.77 -7.52
CA ALA A 125 -5.89 -4.47 -7.55
C ALA A 125 -4.91 -4.31 -6.36
N ILE A 126 -5.39 -4.57 -5.13
CA ILE A 126 -4.58 -4.53 -3.91
C ILE A 126 -3.42 -5.54 -4.00
N ALA A 127 -3.69 -6.77 -4.44
CA ALA A 127 -2.66 -7.80 -4.58
C ALA A 127 -1.56 -7.40 -5.59
N VAL A 128 -1.94 -6.79 -6.71
CA VAL A 128 -1.01 -6.33 -7.75
C VAL A 128 -0.17 -5.15 -7.27
N GLY A 129 -0.75 -4.22 -6.50
CA GLY A 129 -0.03 -3.08 -5.92
C GLY A 129 0.95 -3.49 -4.80
N ASN A 130 0.53 -4.39 -3.92
CA ASN A 130 1.32 -4.81 -2.75
C ASN A 130 2.59 -5.59 -3.10
N VAL A 131 2.61 -6.30 -4.24
CA VAL A 131 3.77 -7.13 -4.62
C VAL A 131 5.01 -6.27 -4.93
N PRO A 132 4.96 -5.29 -5.86
CA PRO A 132 6.08 -4.39 -6.11
C PRO A 132 6.56 -3.64 -4.88
N GLU A 133 5.65 -3.17 -4.04
CA GLU A 133 6.00 -2.50 -2.78
C GLU A 133 6.76 -3.40 -1.82
N ALA A 134 6.23 -4.60 -1.57
CA ALA A 134 6.87 -5.55 -0.66
C ALA A 134 8.24 -5.98 -1.16
N ILE A 135 8.41 -6.15 -2.48
CA ILE A 135 9.72 -6.41 -3.10
C ILE A 135 10.66 -5.21 -2.87
N GLY A 136 10.20 -3.99 -3.19
CA GLY A 136 10.93 -2.74 -3.04
C GLY A 136 11.40 -2.50 -1.59
N GLY A 137 10.45 -2.43 -0.67
CA GLY A 137 10.69 -2.23 0.76
C GLY A 137 11.59 -3.30 1.35
N SER A 138 11.38 -4.57 1.00
CA SER A 138 12.25 -5.67 1.47
C SER A 138 13.67 -5.62 0.91
N ALA A 139 13.81 -5.33 -0.37
CA ALA A 139 15.13 -5.23 -1.01
C ALA A 139 15.95 -4.09 -0.39
N LEU A 140 15.29 -2.99 -0.02
CA LEU A 140 15.90 -1.84 0.67
C LEU A 140 16.18 -2.14 2.14
N LEU A 141 15.25 -2.75 2.88
CA LEU A 141 15.47 -3.18 4.27
C LEU A 141 16.65 -4.14 4.41
N ARG A 142 16.88 -5.01 3.42
CA ARG A 142 18.04 -5.91 3.42
C ARG A 142 19.38 -5.18 3.28
N ARG A 143 19.39 -3.96 2.73
CA ARG A 143 20.62 -3.14 2.67
C ARG A 143 20.99 -2.57 4.04
N ASP A 144 20.08 -2.62 5.02
CA ASP A 144 20.34 -2.27 6.41
C ASP A 144 21.20 -3.34 7.10
N ARG A 145 22.28 -2.93 7.77
CA ARG A 145 23.15 -3.85 8.52
C ARG A 145 22.56 -4.23 9.88
N ASP A 146 21.67 -3.41 10.43
CA ASP A 146 21.09 -3.61 11.76
C ASP A 146 19.80 -4.44 11.71
N VAL A 147 19.29 -4.74 10.51
CA VAL A 147 18.06 -5.51 10.30
C VAL A 147 18.41 -6.87 9.71
N SER A 148 18.23 -7.92 10.52
CA SER A 148 18.36 -9.29 10.01
C SER A 148 17.21 -9.64 9.05
N THR A 149 17.48 -10.47 8.05
CA THR A 149 16.47 -10.97 7.10
C THR A 149 15.26 -11.60 7.80
N ARG A 150 15.49 -12.29 8.92
CA ARG A 150 14.42 -12.91 9.73
C ARG A 150 13.55 -11.84 10.41
N LYS A 151 14.15 -10.76 10.91
CA LYS A 151 13.40 -9.64 11.50
C LYS A 151 12.57 -8.93 10.43
N ALA A 152 13.16 -8.60 9.29
CA ALA A 152 12.43 -7.99 8.18
C ALA A 152 11.27 -8.87 7.69
N PHE A 153 11.50 -10.17 7.50
CA PHE A 153 10.44 -11.10 7.09
C PHE A 153 9.32 -11.20 8.14
N GLY A 154 9.69 -11.24 9.43
CA GLY A 154 8.72 -11.24 10.52
C GLY A 154 7.84 -9.98 10.54
N LEU A 155 8.40 -8.83 10.20
CA LEU A 155 7.63 -7.58 10.09
C LEU A 155 6.62 -7.63 8.95
N TRP A 156 7.02 -8.07 7.74
CA TRP A 156 6.08 -8.23 6.63
C TRP A 156 4.99 -9.25 6.90
N VAL A 157 5.31 -10.38 7.54
CA VAL A 157 4.30 -11.35 7.98
C VAL A 157 3.36 -10.72 9.00
N SER A 158 3.88 -9.95 9.96
CA SER A 158 3.04 -9.26 10.94
C SER A 158 2.10 -8.24 10.28
N THR A 159 2.59 -7.48 9.29
CA THR A 159 1.77 -6.59 8.47
C THR A 159 0.67 -7.38 7.77
N GLY A 160 1.01 -8.47 7.07
CA GLY A 160 0.01 -9.31 6.41
C GLY A 160 -1.06 -9.85 7.37
N VAL A 161 -0.68 -10.27 8.58
CA VAL A 161 -1.63 -10.70 9.61
C VAL A 161 -2.54 -9.55 10.05
N VAL A 162 -1.99 -8.35 10.26
CA VAL A 162 -2.78 -7.16 10.60
C VAL A 162 -3.78 -6.85 9.48
N LEU A 163 -3.37 -6.92 8.22
CA LEU A 163 -4.25 -6.66 7.08
C LEU A 163 -5.39 -7.69 7.01
N VAL A 164 -5.12 -8.98 7.21
CA VAL A 164 -6.16 -10.02 7.30
C VAL A 164 -7.16 -9.71 8.42
N VAL A 165 -6.66 -9.36 9.61
CA VAL A 165 -7.51 -9.01 10.76
C VAL A 165 -8.39 -7.81 10.42
N VAL A 166 -7.83 -6.81 9.76
CA VAL A 166 -8.55 -5.60 9.34
C VAL A 166 -9.63 -5.93 8.29
N THR A 167 -9.37 -6.79 7.31
CA THR A 167 -10.40 -7.26 6.35
C THR A 167 -11.55 -7.96 7.07
N VAL A 168 -11.24 -8.86 8.01
CA VAL A 168 -12.25 -9.59 8.78
C VAL A 168 -13.05 -8.63 9.67
N ALA A 169 -12.38 -7.70 10.33
CA ALA A 169 -13.02 -6.69 11.18
C ALA A 169 -13.93 -5.76 10.36
N GLY A 170 -13.46 -5.29 9.20
CA GLY A 170 -14.24 -4.49 8.26
C GLY A 170 -15.51 -5.21 7.79
N HIS A 171 -15.40 -6.51 7.50
CA HIS A 171 -16.57 -7.32 7.15
C HIS A 171 -17.56 -7.50 8.29
N MET A 172 -17.09 -7.73 9.52
CA MET A 172 -17.97 -7.86 10.69
C MET A 172 -18.66 -6.55 11.06
N LEU A 173 -17.94 -5.45 10.92
CA LEU A 173 -18.43 -4.11 11.27
C LEU A 173 -19.18 -3.45 10.12
N ALA A 174 -19.25 -4.08 8.93
CA ALA A 174 -19.88 -3.50 7.75
C ALA A 174 -21.34 -3.06 7.99
N GLU A 175 -22.11 -3.83 8.77
CA GLU A 175 -23.50 -3.50 9.11
C GLU A 175 -23.63 -2.37 10.14
N HIS A 176 -22.55 -2.05 10.85
CA HIS A 176 -22.50 -1.04 11.92
C HIS A 176 -21.75 0.23 11.52
N LEU A 177 -20.90 0.15 10.51
CA LEU A 177 -20.17 1.28 9.96
C LEU A 177 -21.06 1.99 8.94
N GLY A 178 -21.45 3.22 9.25
CA GLY A 178 -22.05 4.10 8.25
C GLY A 178 -21.08 4.36 7.09
N ALA A 179 -21.62 4.75 5.93
CA ALA A 179 -20.81 5.03 4.74
C ALA A 179 -19.77 6.14 4.97
N THR A 180 -20.08 7.14 5.81
CA THR A 180 -19.20 8.29 6.07
C THR A 180 -17.89 7.93 6.79
N PRO A 181 -17.87 7.16 7.90
CA PRO A 181 -16.62 6.66 8.49
C PRO A 181 -15.71 5.89 7.52
N ILE A 182 -16.29 5.03 6.69
CA ILE A 182 -15.52 4.24 5.70
C ILE A 182 -14.87 5.16 4.68
N SER A 183 -15.63 6.13 4.15
CA SER A 183 -15.10 7.15 3.24
C SER A 183 -13.99 7.99 3.87
N ALA A 184 -14.13 8.38 5.14
CA ALA A 184 -13.07 9.10 5.84
C ALA A 184 -11.79 8.25 5.97
N ILE A 185 -11.93 6.96 6.29
CA ILE A 185 -10.80 6.01 6.37
C ILE A 185 -10.12 5.83 4.99
N GLN A 186 -10.91 5.70 3.92
CA GLN A 186 -10.40 5.61 2.54
C GLN A 186 -9.67 6.88 2.10
N ALA A 187 -10.24 8.06 2.35
CA ALA A 187 -9.59 9.32 2.05
C ALA A 187 -8.28 9.50 2.85
N PHE A 188 -8.25 9.07 4.12
CA PHE A 188 -7.03 9.04 4.92
C PHE A 188 -5.95 8.16 4.29
N ALA A 189 -6.28 6.94 3.84
CA ALA A 189 -5.33 6.12 3.08
C ALA A 189 -4.85 6.82 1.83
N GLY A 190 -5.76 7.41 1.05
CA GLY A 190 -5.42 8.13 -0.17
C GLY A 190 -4.37 9.20 0.09
N GLY A 191 -4.50 9.92 1.21
CA GLY A 191 -3.51 10.90 1.65
C GLY A 191 -2.16 10.29 2.04
N ALA A 192 -2.17 9.21 2.81
CA ALA A 192 -0.96 8.48 3.18
C ALA A 192 -0.22 7.96 1.93
N THR A 193 -0.94 7.34 0.98
CA THR A 193 -0.38 6.84 -0.28
C THR A 193 0.21 7.97 -1.13
N VAL A 194 -0.47 9.11 -1.27
CA VAL A 194 0.09 10.27 -1.99
C VAL A 194 1.42 10.71 -1.36
N ALA A 195 1.49 10.72 -0.03
CA ALA A 195 2.72 11.08 0.67
C ALA A 195 3.83 10.01 0.51
N VAL A 196 3.49 8.71 0.56
CA VAL A 196 4.43 7.60 0.27
C VAL A 196 5.04 7.73 -1.13
N LEU A 197 4.18 8.00 -2.12
CA LEU A 197 4.57 8.15 -3.51
C LEU A 197 5.55 9.31 -3.68
N ALA A 198 5.21 10.47 -3.11
CA ALA A 198 5.98 11.69 -3.24
C ALA A 198 7.32 11.64 -2.48
N ASP A 199 7.33 11.14 -1.25
CA ASP A 199 8.52 11.20 -0.38
C ASP A 199 9.47 10.03 -0.61
N SER A 200 8.96 8.85 -0.95
CA SER A 200 9.75 7.61 -0.91
C SER A 200 9.77 6.85 -2.24
N LEU A 201 8.62 6.41 -2.73
CA LEU A 201 8.57 5.41 -3.80
C LEU A 201 9.03 5.96 -5.15
N MET A 202 8.50 7.11 -5.57
CA MET A 202 8.89 7.73 -6.84
C MET A 202 10.34 8.23 -6.83
N PRO A 203 10.81 8.98 -5.81
CA PRO A 203 12.20 9.43 -5.77
C PRO A 203 13.20 8.27 -5.87
N GLU A 204 12.93 7.15 -5.19
CA GLU A 204 13.81 5.97 -5.22
C GLU A 204 13.80 5.28 -6.60
N ALA A 205 12.63 5.15 -7.23
CA ALA A 205 12.51 4.62 -8.58
C ALA A 205 13.29 5.48 -9.60
N TYR A 206 13.16 6.81 -9.53
CA TYR A 206 13.90 7.71 -10.42
C TYR A 206 15.41 7.68 -10.21
N ARG A 207 15.86 7.45 -8.97
CA ARG A 207 17.29 7.38 -8.62
C ARG A 207 17.98 6.15 -9.19
N GLU A 208 17.30 5.00 -9.22
CA GLU A 208 17.88 3.71 -9.63
C GLU A 208 17.48 3.25 -11.04
N GLY A 209 16.43 3.83 -11.66
CA GLY A 209 15.77 3.26 -12.84
C GLY A 209 16.05 3.91 -14.19
N GLY A 210 16.54 5.15 -14.26
CA GLY A 210 16.78 5.82 -15.55
C GLY A 210 15.50 6.22 -16.31
N TRP A 211 15.58 6.34 -17.64
CA TRP A 211 14.54 7.01 -18.45
C TRP A 211 13.23 6.22 -18.62
N TRP A 212 13.26 4.89 -18.50
CA TRP A 212 12.07 4.04 -18.68
C TRP A 212 11.16 3.97 -17.45
N VAL A 213 11.55 4.59 -16.33
CA VAL A 213 10.73 4.67 -15.10
C VAL A 213 9.35 5.24 -15.39
N GLY A 214 9.26 6.29 -16.23
CA GLY A 214 7.97 6.87 -16.62
C GLY A 214 7.07 5.90 -17.38
N ILE A 215 7.63 5.04 -18.23
CA ILE A 215 6.88 4.00 -18.95
C ILE A 215 6.37 2.93 -17.98
N ALA A 216 7.22 2.50 -17.03
CA ALA A 216 6.81 1.53 -16.02
C ALA A 216 5.68 2.07 -15.12
N THR A 217 5.75 3.35 -14.71
CA THR A 217 4.65 4.02 -13.99
C THR A 217 3.38 4.10 -14.81
N ALA A 218 3.45 4.48 -16.09
CA ALA A 218 2.28 4.50 -16.97
C ALA A 218 1.67 3.08 -17.15
N ALA A 219 2.51 2.06 -17.27
CA ALA A 219 2.06 0.67 -17.37
C ALA A 219 1.37 0.20 -16.07
N GLY A 220 1.92 0.54 -14.90
CA GLY A 220 1.31 0.25 -13.61
C GLY A 220 -0.05 0.92 -13.46
N PHE A 221 -0.13 2.22 -13.81
CA PHE A 221 -1.39 2.95 -13.82
C PHE A 221 -2.42 2.28 -14.73
N LEU A 222 -2.06 1.96 -15.97
CA LEU A 222 -2.97 1.32 -16.92
C LEU A 222 -3.45 -0.04 -16.42
N VAL A 223 -2.54 -0.87 -15.89
CA VAL A 223 -2.91 -2.19 -15.36
C VAL A 223 -3.87 -2.07 -14.19
N ALA A 224 -3.59 -1.18 -13.22
CA ALA A 224 -4.49 -0.97 -12.10
C ALA A 224 -5.85 -0.42 -12.57
N PHE A 225 -5.85 0.56 -13.47
CA PHE A 225 -7.09 1.13 -14.02
C PHE A 225 -7.94 0.11 -14.80
N LEU A 226 -7.33 -0.88 -15.44
CA LEU A 226 -8.07 -1.94 -16.13
C LEU A 226 -8.60 -3.03 -15.19
N LEU A 227 -8.05 -3.11 -13.97
CA LEU A 227 -8.42 -4.10 -12.96
C LEU A 227 -9.46 -3.58 -11.96
N GLY A 228 -9.44 -2.28 -11.68
CA GLY A 228 -10.44 -1.56 -10.87
C GLY A 228 -11.62 -1.06 -11.68
#